data_AF-A0A925SJK6-F1
#
_entry.id   AF-A0A925SJK6-F1
#
_cell.length_a   1.000
_cell.length_b   1.000
_cell.length_c   1.000
_cell.angle_alpha   90.00
_cell.angle_beta   90.00
_cell.angle_gamma   90.00
#
_symmetry.space_group_name_H-M   'P 1'
#
loop_
_entity.id
_entity.type
_entity.pdbx_description
1 polymer ?
#
loop_
_entity_poly.entity_id
_entity_poly.type
_entity_poly.pdbx_seq_one_letter_code
_entity_poly.pdbx_strand_id
1 'polypeptide(L)'
;PPANALLIVAPEAKVPIAQAIAAAQRGARVFYLGNPDGESPALPLKRVKNFFAPESLPTHPVFAGLSHSDLRLRTERDWRVFATGTGVEADGLLVANSVGSGLVVAAQLMPGLLDTEEVPAFRFTRWRHTRAITQILANLGATFAADARIFNPRIQRVSLVGDWKFKLTAPLPLRDWRKQEAGHKDPGISPAATAAVETRFDDSAWATAPLPGFHPLLNEQSGEFVARLVVHVPPEWNGQVLNLGAGRIKSSDTVFWNGQRIGSTDDQWNKPRVYRLSAHMVKTGPNVIAIRGFAPDFQGGVHGSPDELFLRLFDVKKQPAALYHPDYREDFDYGDEPARYYRW
;
A
#
# COMPACT_ATOMS: atom_id res chain seq x y z
N PRO A 1 -1.55 -22.06 26.06
CA PRO A 1 -1.59 -20.70 25.48
C PRO A 1 -2.13 -19.72 26.53
N PRO A 2 -1.79 -18.43 26.45
CA PRO A 2 -2.36 -17.39 27.31
C PRO A 2 -3.90 -17.37 27.27
N ALA A 3 -4.52 -16.84 28.32
CA ALA A 3 -5.93 -16.47 28.28
C ALA A 3 -6.16 -15.50 27.11
N ASN A 4 -7.28 -15.65 26.39
CA ASN A 4 -7.60 -14.90 25.19
C ASN A 4 -6.67 -15.16 23.98
N ALA A 5 -5.90 -16.24 23.92
CA ALA A 5 -5.22 -16.59 22.67
C ALA A 5 -6.24 -16.99 21.58
N LEU A 6 -5.96 -16.65 20.32
CA LEU A 6 -6.63 -17.22 19.15
C LEU A 6 -5.75 -18.33 18.57
N LEU A 7 -6.28 -19.55 18.49
CA LEU A 7 -5.63 -20.72 17.91
C LEU A 7 -6.36 -21.11 16.63
N ILE A 8 -5.65 -21.19 15.52
CA ILE A 8 -6.18 -21.66 14.23
C ILE A 8 -5.62 -23.05 14.01
N VAL A 9 -6.50 -24.03 13.85
CA VAL A 9 -6.14 -25.42 13.63
C VAL A 9 -6.41 -25.74 12.16
N ALA A 10 -5.32 -25.97 11.42
CA ALA A 10 -5.39 -26.37 10.02
C ALA A 10 -5.93 -27.81 9.87
N PRO A 11 -6.51 -28.18 8.72
CA PRO A 11 -7.11 -29.50 8.50
C PRO A 11 -6.15 -30.67 8.76
N GLU A 12 -4.87 -30.50 8.45
CA GLU A 12 -3.79 -31.46 8.62
C GLU A 12 -3.25 -31.53 10.07
N ALA A 13 -3.59 -30.54 10.90
CA ALA A 13 -3.12 -30.49 12.28
C ALA A 13 -3.90 -31.51 13.12
N LYS A 14 -3.20 -32.53 13.62
CA LYS A 14 -3.75 -33.58 14.48
C LYS A 14 -3.98 -33.09 15.92
N VAL A 15 -4.74 -32.02 16.09
CA VAL A 15 -5.07 -31.45 17.42
C VAL A 15 -6.39 -32.02 17.92
N PRO A 16 -6.38 -32.88 18.96
CA PRO A 16 -7.60 -33.48 19.49
C PRO A 16 -8.52 -32.42 20.11
N ILE A 17 -9.84 -32.64 20.01
CA ILE A 17 -10.83 -31.71 20.56
C ILE A 17 -10.72 -31.52 22.06
N ALA A 18 -10.28 -32.54 22.80
CA ALA A 18 -10.03 -32.45 24.23
C ALA A 18 -8.98 -31.36 24.56
N GLN A 19 -7.96 -31.19 23.71
CA GLN A 19 -6.95 -30.15 23.91
C GLN A 19 -7.51 -28.76 23.59
N ALA A 20 -8.35 -28.63 22.56
CA ALA A 20 -9.04 -27.38 22.25
C ALA A 20 -10.04 -26.98 23.34
N ILE A 21 -10.81 -27.93 23.86
CA ILE A 21 -11.70 -27.73 25.01
C ILE A 21 -10.88 -27.26 26.22
N ALA A 22 -9.77 -27.94 26.55
CA ALA A 22 -8.92 -27.52 27.67
C ALA A 22 -8.32 -26.12 27.46
N ALA A 23 -7.98 -25.74 26.23
CA ALA A 23 -7.53 -24.39 25.91
C ALA A 23 -8.65 -23.36 26.07
N ALA A 24 -9.85 -23.66 25.57
CA ALA A 24 -11.01 -22.81 25.66
C ALA A 24 -11.49 -22.63 27.11
N GLN A 25 -11.43 -23.66 27.95
CA GLN A 25 -11.69 -23.56 29.40
C GLN A 25 -10.80 -22.51 30.09
N ARG A 26 -9.59 -22.29 29.57
CA ARG A 26 -8.65 -21.25 30.05
C ARG A 26 -8.84 -19.88 29.36
N GLY A 27 -9.93 -19.70 28.61
CA GLY A 27 -10.26 -18.46 27.91
C GLY A 27 -9.71 -18.35 26.49
N ALA A 28 -9.17 -19.42 25.89
CA ALA A 28 -8.73 -19.36 24.49
C ALA A 28 -9.91 -19.44 23.51
N ARG A 29 -9.69 -18.95 22.30
CA ARG A 29 -10.57 -19.08 21.14
C ARG A 29 -9.90 -20.03 20.17
N VAL A 30 -10.56 -21.13 19.84
CA VAL A 30 -10.00 -22.15 18.94
C VAL A 30 -10.88 -22.24 17.71
N PHE A 31 -10.27 -22.16 16.53
CA PHE A 31 -10.97 -22.27 15.26
C PHE A 31 -10.39 -23.40 14.42
N TYR A 32 -11.21 -24.41 14.13
CA TYR A 32 -10.89 -25.52 13.25
C TYR A 32 -11.31 -25.21 11.81
N LEU A 33 -10.33 -25.21 10.91
CA LEU A 33 -10.58 -25.15 9.47
C LEU A 33 -11.10 -26.51 8.96
N GLY A 34 -11.99 -26.47 7.97
CA GLY A 34 -12.68 -27.67 7.47
C GLY A 34 -11.74 -28.67 6.84
N ASN A 35 -11.92 -29.95 7.17
CA ASN A 35 -11.23 -31.09 6.57
C ASN A 35 -12.23 -31.93 5.76
N PRO A 36 -12.03 -32.11 4.43
CA PRO A 36 -12.95 -32.82 3.54
C PRO A 36 -12.88 -34.35 3.74
N ASP A 37 -11.69 -34.86 4.02
CA ASP A 37 -11.35 -36.28 3.91
C ASP A 37 -11.07 -36.89 5.28
N GLY A 38 -10.77 -36.05 6.27
CA GLY A 38 -10.48 -36.45 7.64
C GLY A 38 -11.70 -36.45 8.56
N GLU A 39 -11.49 -36.98 9.75
CA GLU A 39 -12.39 -36.80 10.88
C GLU A 39 -12.28 -35.36 11.38
N SER A 40 -13.41 -34.73 11.67
CA SER A 40 -13.40 -33.48 12.40
C SER A 40 -13.23 -33.79 13.89
N PRO A 41 -12.25 -33.19 14.57
CA PRO A 41 -12.13 -33.37 16.01
C PRO A 41 -13.35 -32.78 16.74
N ALA A 42 -13.98 -31.73 16.21
CA ALA A 42 -15.10 -31.07 16.87
C ALA A 42 -16.37 -31.93 16.92
N LEU A 43 -16.80 -32.47 15.79
CA LEU A 43 -18.02 -33.27 15.63
C LEU A 43 -17.90 -34.20 14.41
N PRO A 44 -18.58 -35.36 14.41
CA PRO A 44 -18.64 -36.24 13.25
C PRO A 44 -19.13 -35.52 11.99
N LEU A 45 -18.60 -35.91 10.83
CA LEU A 45 -19.01 -35.37 9.54
C LEU A 45 -19.98 -36.32 8.83
N LYS A 46 -21.00 -35.77 8.18
CA LYS A 46 -21.91 -36.48 7.27
C LYS A 46 -21.77 -35.94 5.85
N ARG A 47 -21.90 -36.83 4.86
CA ARG A 47 -21.93 -36.44 3.45
C ARG A 47 -23.34 -36.00 3.06
N VAL A 48 -23.44 -34.88 2.35
CA VAL A 48 -24.67 -34.37 1.72
C VAL A 48 -24.44 -34.33 0.22
N LYS A 49 -25.33 -35.00 -0.53
CA LYS A 49 -25.26 -35.01 -2.00
C LYS A 49 -25.83 -33.72 -2.57
N ASN A 50 -25.27 -33.26 -3.69
CA ASN A 50 -25.73 -32.05 -4.40
C ASN A 50 -25.91 -30.85 -3.46
N PHE A 51 -25.00 -30.67 -2.49
CA PHE A 51 -25.05 -29.55 -1.59
C PHE A 51 -24.83 -28.26 -2.38
N PHE A 52 -25.66 -27.26 -2.13
CA PHE A 52 -25.58 -25.95 -2.77
C PHE A 52 -25.39 -24.83 -1.76
N ALA A 53 -26.23 -24.79 -0.73
CA ALA A 53 -26.21 -23.79 0.32
C ALA A 53 -26.97 -24.32 1.55
N PRO A 54 -26.71 -23.77 2.74
CA PRO A 54 -27.63 -23.94 3.85
C PRO A 54 -28.92 -23.14 3.60
N GLU A 55 -30.04 -23.71 4.04
CA GLU A 55 -31.33 -23.06 4.16
C GLU A 55 -31.40 -22.15 5.39
N SER A 56 -30.64 -22.48 6.45
CA SER A 56 -30.58 -21.68 7.67
C SER A 56 -29.35 -20.77 7.72
N LEU A 57 -29.52 -19.56 8.27
CA LEU A 57 -28.41 -18.67 8.60
C LEU A 57 -27.91 -18.93 10.03
N PRO A 58 -26.61 -18.72 10.28
CA PRO A 58 -26.10 -18.80 11.64
C PRO A 58 -26.61 -17.63 12.50
N THR A 59 -26.77 -17.89 13.79
CA THR A 59 -27.26 -16.94 14.80
C THR A 59 -26.23 -16.67 15.89
N HIS A 60 -25.24 -17.55 16.11
CA HIS A 60 -24.21 -17.30 17.11
C HIS A 60 -23.42 -16.02 16.80
N PRO A 61 -23.12 -15.15 17.79
CA PRO A 61 -22.46 -13.86 17.55
C PRO A 61 -21.12 -13.94 16.82
N VAL A 62 -20.39 -15.05 16.97
CA VAL A 62 -19.12 -15.27 16.24
C VAL A 62 -19.29 -15.34 14.72
N PHE A 63 -20.50 -15.61 14.24
CA PHE A 63 -20.85 -15.68 12.82
C PHE A 63 -21.53 -14.40 12.32
N ALA A 64 -21.59 -13.34 13.13
CA ALA A 64 -22.15 -12.06 12.72
C ALA A 64 -21.44 -11.51 11.46
N GLY A 65 -22.24 -11.02 10.51
CA GLY A 65 -21.75 -10.49 9.23
C GLY A 65 -21.66 -11.52 8.09
N LEU A 66 -21.97 -12.79 8.35
CA LEU A 66 -22.14 -13.82 7.32
C LEU A 66 -23.53 -13.76 6.69
N SER A 67 -23.60 -13.98 5.38
CA SER A 67 -24.84 -14.07 4.60
C SER A 67 -24.97 -15.41 3.88
N HIS A 68 -26.13 -15.72 3.30
CA HIS A 68 -26.30 -16.92 2.47
C HIS A 68 -25.31 -16.94 1.31
N SER A 69 -24.96 -15.78 0.74
CA SER A 69 -23.99 -15.70 -0.34
C SER A 69 -22.60 -16.16 0.10
N ASP A 70 -22.26 -16.03 1.38
CA ASP A 70 -20.96 -16.41 1.90
C ASP A 70 -20.85 -17.92 2.15
N LEU A 71 -22.00 -18.57 2.35
CA LEU A 71 -22.13 -20.00 2.68
C LEU A 71 -22.58 -20.87 1.49
N ARG A 72 -22.78 -20.26 0.32
CA ARG A 72 -23.29 -20.90 -0.90
C ARG A 72 -22.15 -21.29 -1.85
N LEU A 73 -22.27 -22.48 -2.42
CA LEU A 73 -21.50 -22.93 -3.58
C LEU A 73 -22.12 -22.36 -4.86
N ARG A 74 -21.29 -22.05 -5.85
CA ARG A 74 -21.75 -21.49 -7.14
C ARG A 74 -22.49 -22.53 -7.98
N THR A 75 -22.16 -23.79 -7.78
CA THR A 75 -22.78 -24.98 -8.36
C THR A 75 -22.82 -26.08 -7.29
N GLU A 76 -23.80 -26.98 -7.42
CA GLU A 76 -23.97 -28.12 -6.52
C GLU A 76 -22.75 -29.06 -6.54
N ARG A 77 -22.42 -29.64 -5.39
CA ARG A 77 -21.45 -30.74 -5.26
C ARG A 77 -21.75 -31.59 -4.04
N ASP A 78 -21.36 -32.85 -4.06
CA ASP A 78 -21.23 -33.63 -2.83
C ASP A 78 -20.31 -32.91 -1.84
N TRP A 79 -20.81 -32.67 -0.63
CA TRP A 79 -20.11 -31.93 0.42
C TRP A 79 -20.17 -32.66 1.76
N ARG A 80 -19.33 -32.26 2.70
CA ARG A 80 -19.34 -32.76 4.06
C ARG A 80 -19.66 -31.64 5.03
N VAL A 81 -20.60 -31.94 5.92
CA VAL A 81 -21.10 -31.01 6.95
C VAL A 81 -21.03 -31.71 8.30
N PHE A 82 -20.98 -30.96 9.39
CA PHE A 82 -21.11 -31.52 10.72
C PHE A 82 -22.47 -32.22 10.88
N ALA A 83 -22.45 -33.40 11.49
CA ALA A 83 -23.66 -34.08 11.93
C ALA A 83 -24.37 -33.23 12.99
N THR A 84 -25.66 -33.48 13.20
CA THR A 84 -26.45 -32.78 14.23
C THR A 84 -25.78 -32.90 15.60
N GLY A 85 -25.69 -31.79 16.32
CA GLY A 85 -25.01 -31.71 17.60
C GLY A 85 -25.12 -30.30 18.19
N THR A 86 -24.59 -30.13 19.39
CA THR A 86 -24.59 -28.83 20.08
C THR A 86 -23.77 -27.80 19.31
N GLY A 87 -24.36 -26.61 19.15
CA GLY A 87 -23.69 -25.48 18.49
C GLY A 87 -23.60 -25.58 16.97
N VAL A 88 -24.20 -26.62 16.36
CA VAL A 88 -24.26 -26.79 14.90
C VAL A 88 -25.25 -25.78 14.31
N GLU A 89 -24.80 -25.01 13.34
CA GLU A 89 -25.58 -23.98 12.66
C GLU A 89 -25.37 -24.06 11.13
N ALA A 90 -26.20 -23.35 10.37
CA ALA A 90 -26.16 -23.30 8.91
C ALA A 90 -26.11 -24.70 8.28
N ASP A 91 -27.06 -25.54 8.69
CA ASP A 91 -27.25 -26.92 8.22
C ASP A 91 -25.99 -27.80 8.27
N GLY A 92 -25.15 -27.55 9.28
CA GLY A 92 -23.92 -28.31 9.51
C GLY A 92 -22.66 -27.68 8.92
N LEU A 93 -22.73 -26.50 8.31
CA LEU A 93 -21.51 -25.84 7.83
C LEU A 93 -20.68 -25.26 8.98
N LEU A 94 -21.32 -24.88 10.08
CA LEU A 94 -20.70 -24.11 11.15
C LEU A 94 -20.96 -24.77 12.51
N VAL A 95 -19.98 -24.66 13.40
CA VAL A 95 -20.10 -25.06 14.80
C VAL A 95 -19.54 -23.96 15.69
N ALA A 96 -20.28 -23.55 16.71
CA ALA A 96 -19.78 -22.69 17.77
C ALA A 96 -20.24 -23.19 19.15
N ASN A 97 -19.29 -23.47 20.03
CA ASN A 97 -19.55 -23.94 21.39
C ASN A 97 -18.76 -23.10 22.40
N SER A 98 -19.49 -22.45 23.31
CA SER A 98 -18.88 -21.77 24.47
C SER A 98 -18.36 -22.80 25.46
N VAL A 99 -17.12 -22.63 25.91
CA VAL A 99 -16.46 -23.57 26.83
C VAL A 99 -15.74 -22.78 27.92
N GLY A 100 -16.33 -22.75 29.12
CA GLY A 100 -15.84 -21.88 30.19
C GLY A 100 -15.91 -20.41 29.75
N SER A 101 -14.78 -19.71 29.78
CA SER A 101 -14.65 -18.33 29.29
C SER A 101 -14.16 -18.22 27.84
N GLY A 102 -13.90 -19.35 27.18
CA GLY A 102 -13.42 -19.41 25.80
C GLY A 102 -14.45 -19.94 24.82
N LEU A 103 -14.01 -20.18 23.59
CA LEU A 103 -14.86 -20.57 22.48
C LEU A 103 -14.17 -21.60 21.58
N VAL A 104 -14.91 -22.63 21.17
CA VAL A 104 -14.49 -23.56 20.12
C VAL A 104 -15.40 -23.37 18.91
N VAL A 105 -14.78 -23.06 17.77
CA VAL A 105 -15.46 -22.82 16.49
C VAL A 105 -14.91 -23.80 15.45
N ALA A 106 -15.76 -24.28 14.55
CA ALA A 106 -15.33 -25.05 13.39
C ALA A 106 -16.18 -24.68 12.16
N ALA A 107 -15.58 -24.76 10.98
CA ALA A 107 -16.28 -24.44 9.73
C ALA A 107 -15.93 -25.42 8.61
N GLN A 108 -16.94 -25.97 7.92
CA GLN A 108 -16.79 -26.75 6.68
C GLN A 108 -16.76 -25.83 5.44
N LEU A 109 -15.97 -24.76 5.54
CA LEU A 109 -15.68 -23.81 4.47
C LEU A 109 -14.24 -24.05 4.01
N MET A 110 -14.05 -24.46 2.75
CA MET A 110 -12.78 -25.03 2.30
C MET A 110 -12.31 -24.43 0.96
N PRO A 111 -11.84 -23.17 0.95
CA PRO A 111 -11.46 -22.48 -0.28
C PRO A 111 -10.31 -23.18 -1.05
N GLY A 112 -9.35 -23.76 -0.33
CA GLY A 112 -8.16 -24.39 -0.92
C GLY A 112 -8.41 -25.72 -1.64
N LEU A 113 -9.60 -26.30 -1.52
CA LEU A 113 -9.96 -27.61 -2.10
C LEU A 113 -10.85 -27.52 -3.33
N LEU A 114 -11.30 -26.31 -3.64
CA LEU A 114 -12.10 -26.07 -4.82
C LEU A 114 -11.16 -26.06 -6.02
N ASP A 115 -11.22 -27.06 -6.90
CA ASP A 115 -10.45 -27.06 -8.15
C ASP A 115 -11.06 -26.05 -9.12
N THR A 116 -10.44 -24.86 -9.20
CA THR A 116 -10.89 -23.75 -10.05
C THR A 116 -10.32 -23.80 -11.46
N GLU A 117 -9.36 -24.68 -11.71
CA GLU A 117 -8.83 -24.89 -13.05
C GLU A 117 -9.73 -25.89 -13.79
N GLU A 118 -10.15 -26.96 -13.10
CA GLU A 118 -11.14 -27.90 -13.64
C GLU A 118 -12.54 -27.28 -13.70
N VAL A 119 -12.97 -26.58 -12.63
CA VAL A 119 -14.31 -25.98 -12.54
C VAL A 119 -14.21 -24.49 -12.21
N PRO A 120 -14.06 -23.62 -13.22
CA PRO A 120 -13.90 -22.17 -13.02
C PRO A 120 -15.01 -21.50 -12.21
N ALA A 121 -16.23 -22.06 -12.23
CA ALA A 121 -17.35 -21.56 -11.44
C ALA A 121 -17.06 -21.52 -9.92
N PHE A 122 -16.15 -22.36 -9.41
CA PHE A 122 -15.81 -22.34 -7.99
C PHE A 122 -14.90 -21.18 -7.56
N ARG A 123 -14.38 -20.34 -8.48
CA ARG A 123 -13.60 -19.14 -8.10
C ARG A 123 -14.41 -18.25 -7.17
N PHE A 124 -15.65 -17.96 -7.55
CA PHE A 124 -16.56 -17.17 -6.73
C PHE A 124 -16.81 -17.80 -5.35
N THR A 125 -17.02 -19.13 -5.30
CA THR A 125 -17.18 -19.87 -4.04
C THR A 125 -15.92 -19.80 -3.17
N ARG A 126 -14.74 -19.95 -3.76
CA ARG A 126 -13.45 -19.84 -3.05
C ARG A 126 -13.34 -18.48 -2.38
N TRP A 127 -13.73 -17.40 -3.04
CA TRP A 127 -13.66 -16.05 -2.46
C TRP A 127 -14.67 -15.85 -1.36
N ARG A 128 -15.90 -16.33 -1.54
CA ARG A 128 -16.96 -16.26 -0.54
C ARG A 128 -16.58 -17.04 0.73
N HIS A 129 -16.05 -18.24 0.57
CA HIS A 129 -15.50 -19.02 1.68
C HIS A 129 -14.31 -18.31 2.34
N THR A 130 -13.41 -17.71 1.56
CA THR A 130 -12.27 -16.95 2.08
C THR A 130 -12.74 -15.75 2.89
N ARG A 131 -13.72 -14.99 2.39
CA ARG A 131 -14.35 -13.85 3.09
C ARG A 131 -15.07 -14.31 4.36
N ALA A 132 -15.81 -15.42 4.30
CA ALA A 132 -16.50 -16.00 5.45
C ALA A 132 -15.52 -16.39 6.56
N ILE A 133 -14.45 -17.12 6.22
CA ILE A 133 -13.38 -17.49 7.15
C ILE A 133 -12.71 -16.24 7.74
N THR A 134 -12.43 -15.23 6.91
CA THR A 134 -11.85 -13.95 7.34
C THR A 134 -12.77 -13.23 8.32
N GLN A 135 -14.08 -13.19 8.08
CA GLN A 135 -15.07 -12.60 8.98
C GLN A 135 -15.13 -13.34 10.33
N ILE A 136 -15.14 -14.68 10.31
CA ILE A 136 -15.12 -15.50 11.53
C ILE A 136 -13.84 -15.20 12.33
N LEU A 137 -12.69 -15.19 11.67
CA LEU A 137 -11.41 -14.86 12.29
C LEU A 137 -11.39 -13.45 12.89
N ALA A 138 -11.96 -12.46 12.19
CA ALA A 138 -12.09 -11.09 12.70
C ALA A 138 -12.95 -11.06 13.97
N ASN A 139 -14.10 -11.73 13.97
CA ASN A 139 -14.99 -11.85 15.14
C ASN A 139 -14.31 -12.59 16.31
N LEU A 140 -13.35 -13.46 16.01
CA LEU A 140 -12.49 -14.13 16.98
C LEU A 140 -11.28 -13.28 17.43
N GLY A 141 -11.13 -12.06 16.92
CA GLY A 141 -10.07 -11.11 17.31
C GLY A 141 -8.79 -11.22 16.50
N ALA A 142 -8.81 -11.84 15.31
CA ALA A 142 -7.68 -11.78 14.38
C ALA A 142 -7.50 -10.37 13.80
N THR A 143 -6.27 -10.01 13.49
CA THR A 143 -5.90 -8.80 12.74
C THR A 143 -5.20 -9.20 11.45
N PHE A 144 -5.42 -8.46 10.37
CA PHE A 144 -4.84 -8.76 9.07
C PHE A 144 -3.83 -7.72 8.65
N ALA A 145 -2.76 -8.13 7.94
CA ALA A 145 -1.78 -7.21 7.39
C ALA A 145 -2.37 -6.22 6.37
N ALA A 146 -3.56 -6.52 5.83
CA ALA A 146 -4.31 -5.63 4.94
C ALA A 146 -4.96 -4.46 5.70
N ASP A 147 -5.36 -4.64 6.96
CA ASP A 147 -6.04 -3.62 7.77
C ASP A 147 -5.17 -2.35 7.91
N ALA A 148 -3.85 -2.54 8.04
CA ALA A 148 -2.89 -1.44 8.12
C ALA A 148 -2.65 -0.70 6.79
N ARG A 149 -3.12 -1.25 5.67
CA ARG A 149 -2.80 -0.79 4.31
C ARG A 149 -4.01 -0.32 3.51
N ILE A 150 -5.21 -0.83 3.79
CA ILE A 150 -6.41 -0.60 2.97
C ILE A 150 -6.94 0.83 3.10
N PHE A 151 -6.89 1.43 4.30
CA PHE A 151 -7.33 2.82 4.54
C PHE A 151 -6.18 3.84 4.57
N ASN A 152 -4.94 3.35 4.52
CA ASN A 152 -3.75 4.18 4.47
C ASN A 152 -2.73 3.51 3.54
N PRO A 153 -2.93 3.58 2.21
CA PRO A 153 -1.89 3.17 1.28
C PRO A 153 -0.70 4.07 1.60
N ARG A 154 0.31 3.51 2.29
CA ARG A 154 1.49 4.26 2.72
C ARG A 154 2.32 4.64 1.49
N ILE A 155 1.85 5.61 0.71
CA ILE A 155 2.71 6.50 -0.05
C ILE A 155 3.46 7.27 1.02
N GLN A 156 4.55 6.69 1.54
CA GLN A 156 5.42 7.39 2.47
C GLN A 156 6.11 8.48 1.67
N ARG A 157 5.53 9.68 1.74
CA ARG A 157 5.96 10.86 1.02
C ARG A 157 6.22 11.97 2.03
N VAL A 158 7.40 12.57 1.94
CA VAL A 158 7.76 13.78 2.67
C VAL A 158 7.54 14.93 1.70
N SER A 159 6.68 15.89 2.10
CA SER A 159 6.54 17.15 1.37
C SER A 159 7.84 17.93 1.45
N LEU A 160 8.26 18.49 0.32
CA LEU A 160 9.40 19.39 0.25
C LEU A 160 8.97 20.86 0.01
N VAL A 161 7.67 21.12 0.10
CA VAL A 161 7.06 22.45 -0.02
C VAL A 161 7.42 23.30 1.20
N GLY A 162 7.75 24.57 0.96
CA GLY A 162 8.10 25.52 2.01
C GLY A 162 9.22 26.45 1.59
N ASP A 163 9.88 27.05 2.57
CA ASP A 163 10.93 28.03 2.35
C ASP A 163 12.29 27.36 2.12
N TRP A 164 12.85 27.57 0.93
CA TRP A 164 14.18 27.09 0.56
C TRP A 164 15.17 28.25 0.56
N LYS A 165 16.44 27.99 0.91
CA LYS A 165 17.52 28.96 0.67
C LYS A 165 17.66 29.16 -0.83
N PHE A 166 17.73 30.40 -1.30
CA PHE A 166 17.76 30.71 -2.72
C PHE A 166 18.78 31.81 -3.02
N LYS A 167 19.58 31.64 -4.08
CA LYS A 167 20.54 32.65 -4.54
C LYS A 167 20.74 32.59 -6.05
N LEU A 168 20.81 33.77 -6.69
CA LEU A 168 21.36 33.92 -8.04
C LEU A 168 22.89 33.81 -7.96
N THR A 169 23.45 32.74 -8.51
CA THR A 169 24.89 32.44 -8.46
C THR A 169 25.65 33.04 -9.63
N ALA A 170 24.98 33.24 -10.77
CA ALA A 170 25.52 33.95 -11.92
C ALA A 170 24.40 34.75 -12.61
N PRO A 171 24.07 35.96 -12.13
CA PRO A 171 23.04 36.80 -12.73
C PRO A 171 23.50 37.31 -14.10
N LEU A 172 22.54 37.38 -15.03
CA LEU A 172 22.70 37.92 -16.38
C LEU A 172 21.68 39.04 -16.60
N PRO A 173 21.94 39.97 -17.54
CA PRO A 173 20.94 40.93 -17.96
C PRO A 173 19.65 40.23 -18.36
N LEU A 174 18.52 40.78 -17.92
CA LEU A 174 17.20 40.26 -18.29
C LEU A 174 17.08 40.22 -19.81
N ARG A 175 16.63 39.07 -20.31
CA ARG A 175 16.03 38.97 -21.64
C ARG A 175 14.56 38.70 -21.50
N ASP A 176 13.74 39.34 -22.31
CA ASP A 176 12.29 39.16 -22.26
C ASP A 176 11.80 38.49 -23.56
N TRP A 177 11.44 37.21 -23.45
CA TRP A 177 10.89 36.46 -24.58
C TRP A 177 9.59 37.09 -25.09
N ARG A 178 8.85 37.86 -24.27
CA ARG A 178 7.66 38.61 -24.69
C ARG A 178 8.00 39.75 -25.64
N LYS A 179 9.26 40.21 -25.62
CA LYS A 179 9.84 41.18 -26.55
C LYS A 179 10.61 40.51 -27.69
N GLN A 180 10.45 39.19 -27.86
CA GLN A 180 11.13 38.39 -28.89
C GLN A 180 12.66 38.36 -28.74
N GLU A 181 13.17 38.61 -27.54
CA GLU A 181 14.60 38.47 -27.24
C GLU A 181 14.92 36.98 -27.02
N ALA A 182 15.86 36.44 -27.79
CA ALA A 182 16.30 35.06 -27.62
C ALA A 182 16.96 34.89 -26.23
N GLY A 183 16.57 33.88 -25.47
CA GLY A 183 17.16 33.60 -24.15
C GLY A 183 18.67 33.37 -24.21
N HIS A 184 19.33 33.56 -23.06
CA HIS A 184 20.75 33.22 -22.90
C HIS A 184 20.97 31.71 -23.06
N LYS A 185 22.14 31.33 -23.57
CA LYS A 185 22.59 29.93 -23.53
C LYS A 185 23.21 29.65 -22.18
N ASP A 186 22.92 28.49 -21.60
CA ASP A 186 23.53 28.04 -20.35
C ASP A 186 25.04 27.82 -20.57
N PRO A 187 25.92 28.59 -19.89
CA PRO A 187 27.37 28.43 -20.03
C PRO A 187 27.93 27.24 -19.23
N GLY A 188 27.08 26.50 -18.52
CA GLY A 188 27.47 25.46 -17.56
C GLY A 188 27.49 25.98 -16.13
N ILE A 189 27.84 25.08 -15.20
CA ILE A 189 27.81 25.38 -13.77
C ILE A 189 28.88 26.41 -13.39
N SER A 190 28.47 27.52 -12.77
CA SER A 190 29.43 28.54 -12.32
C SER A 190 30.29 28.06 -11.15
N PRO A 191 31.45 28.70 -10.87
CA PRO A 191 32.22 28.41 -9.65
C PRO A 191 31.39 28.65 -8.37
N ALA A 192 30.54 29.68 -8.36
CA ALA A 192 29.66 29.97 -7.24
C ALA A 192 28.63 28.86 -7.01
N ALA A 193 28.00 28.36 -8.07
CA ALA A 193 27.08 27.22 -7.97
C ALA A 193 27.81 25.92 -7.59
N THR A 194 29.02 25.69 -8.13
CA THR A 194 29.85 24.52 -7.78
C THR A 194 30.12 24.47 -6.28
N ALA A 195 30.54 25.59 -5.68
CA ALA A 195 30.70 25.69 -4.23
C ALA A 195 29.37 25.52 -3.49
N ALA A 196 28.30 26.13 -4.03
CA ALA A 196 27.00 26.15 -3.38
C ALA A 196 26.20 24.85 -3.47
N VAL A 197 26.58 23.84 -4.26
CA VAL A 197 25.90 22.53 -4.25
C VAL A 197 26.54 21.55 -3.26
N GLU A 198 27.69 21.89 -2.70
CA GLU A 198 28.40 21.06 -1.73
C GLU A 198 27.60 20.84 -0.44
N THR A 199 27.82 19.68 0.19
CA THR A 199 27.08 19.26 1.39
C THR A 199 27.28 20.24 2.54
N ARG A 200 28.51 20.73 2.74
CA ARG A 200 28.90 21.56 3.89
C ARG A 200 28.99 23.05 3.57
N PHE A 201 28.41 23.48 2.46
CA PHE A 201 28.37 24.90 2.12
C PHE A 201 27.53 25.68 3.14
N ASP A 202 28.07 26.79 3.63
CA ASP A 202 27.37 27.70 4.54
C ASP A 202 26.47 28.65 3.76
N ASP A 203 25.16 28.38 3.81
CA ASP A 203 24.10 29.20 3.21
C ASP A 203 23.32 30.02 4.25
N SER A 204 23.86 30.19 5.47
CA SER A 204 23.19 30.92 6.55
C SER A 204 22.81 32.35 6.14
N ALA A 205 23.68 33.02 5.38
CA ALA A 205 23.48 34.37 4.85
C ALA A 205 22.52 34.47 3.66
N TRP A 206 22.05 33.35 3.10
CA TRP A 206 21.12 33.38 1.96
C TRP A 206 19.70 33.70 2.42
N ALA A 207 18.99 34.47 1.60
CA ALA A 207 17.55 34.66 1.75
C ALA A 207 16.81 33.35 1.46
N THR A 208 15.58 33.25 1.98
CA THR A 208 14.67 32.16 1.65
C THR A 208 13.66 32.57 0.59
N ALA A 209 13.13 31.60 -0.13
CA ALA A 209 12.03 31.76 -1.06
C ALA A 209 11.03 30.60 -0.93
N PRO A 210 9.72 30.86 -0.96
CA PRO A 210 8.71 29.81 -0.91
C PRO A 210 8.70 29.03 -2.23
N LEU A 211 8.85 27.71 -2.15
CA LEU A 211 8.74 26.80 -3.28
C LEU A 211 7.57 25.81 -3.08
N PRO A 212 6.84 25.46 -4.16
CA PRO A 212 7.06 25.89 -5.54
C PRO A 212 6.55 27.31 -5.84
N GLY A 213 7.23 28.02 -6.74
CA GLY A 213 6.86 29.34 -7.24
C GLY A 213 7.90 29.91 -8.21
N PHE A 214 7.47 30.85 -9.07
CA PHE A 214 8.41 31.69 -9.80
C PHE A 214 9.07 32.68 -8.83
N HIS A 215 10.39 32.82 -8.90
CA HIS A 215 11.12 33.70 -8.01
C HIS A 215 11.06 35.15 -8.51
N PRO A 216 10.69 36.15 -7.69
CA PRO A 216 10.58 37.55 -8.12
C PRO A 216 11.84 38.12 -8.76
N LEU A 217 13.03 37.81 -8.21
CA LEU A 217 14.31 38.22 -8.81
C LEU A 217 14.48 37.78 -10.28
N LEU A 218 13.88 36.65 -10.68
CA LEU A 218 13.95 36.14 -12.04
C LEU A 218 12.93 36.81 -12.99
N ASN A 219 12.13 37.75 -12.50
CA ASN A 219 11.36 38.68 -13.33
C ASN A 219 12.20 39.91 -13.73
N GLU A 220 13.28 40.18 -13.00
CA GLU A 220 14.15 41.36 -13.18
C GLU A 220 15.53 41.00 -13.73
N GLN A 221 15.93 39.73 -13.62
CA GLN A 221 17.21 39.21 -14.07
C GLN A 221 17.06 37.82 -14.69
N SER A 222 18.02 37.44 -15.52
CA SER A 222 18.18 36.07 -16.03
C SER A 222 19.42 35.43 -15.39
N GLY A 223 19.69 34.17 -15.70
CA GLY A 223 20.93 33.49 -15.33
C GLY A 223 20.75 32.30 -14.40
N GLU A 224 21.84 31.95 -13.72
CA GLU A 224 21.92 30.76 -12.88
C GLU A 224 21.48 31.05 -11.44
N PHE A 225 20.70 30.14 -10.88
CA PHE A 225 20.35 30.13 -9.46
C PHE A 225 20.64 28.77 -8.83
N VAL A 226 20.78 28.79 -7.50
CA VAL A 226 20.80 27.60 -6.66
C VAL A 226 19.73 27.74 -5.58
N ALA A 227 18.91 26.71 -5.42
CA ALA A 227 17.99 26.53 -4.30
C ALA A 227 18.47 25.38 -3.41
N ARG A 228 18.49 25.55 -2.09
CA ARG A 228 18.96 24.56 -1.12
C ARG A 228 17.95 24.30 -0.02
N LEU A 229 17.85 23.03 0.39
CA LEU A 229 17.04 22.58 1.53
C LEU A 229 17.76 21.48 2.30
N VAL A 230 17.76 21.60 3.63
CA VAL A 230 18.08 20.48 4.53
C VAL A 230 16.80 19.71 4.82
N VAL A 231 16.77 18.44 4.45
CA VAL A 231 15.64 17.53 4.70
C VAL A 231 16.05 16.45 5.69
N HIS A 232 15.13 16.07 6.58
CA HIS A 232 15.35 14.98 7.53
C HIS A 232 14.76 13.68 6.99
N VAL A 233 15.61 12.72 6.70
CA VAL A 233 15.21 11.38 6.24
C VAL A 233 14.97 10.48 7.45
N PRO A 234 13.78 9.88 7.59
CA PRO A 234 13.46 9.09 8.77
C PRO A 234 14.22 7.75 8.76
N PRO A 235 14.47 7.12 9.94
CA PRO A 235 15.29 5.91 10.05
C PRO A 235 14.85 4.75 9.16
N GLU A 236 13.55 4.58 8.96
CA GLU A 236 12.96 3.53 8.12
C GLU A 236 13.31 3.64 6.63
N TRP A 237 13.79 4.80 6.16
CA TRP A 237 14.19 5.02 4.77
C TRP A 237 15.69 4.83 4.52
N ASN A 238 16.48 4.59 5.59
CA ASN A 238 17.91 4.40 5.46
C ASN A 238 18.23 3.20 4.54
N GLY A 239 19.08 3.41 3.53
CA GLY A 239 19.43 2.37 2.57
C GLY A 239 18.30 1.99 1.59
N GLN A 240 17.23 2.78 1.50
CA GLN A 240 16.14 2.54 0.54
C GLN A 240 16.31 3.37 -0.74
N VAL A 241 15.69 2.94 -1.83
CA VAL A 241 15.60 3.73 -3.06
C VAL A 241 14.50 4.77 -2.89
N LEU A 242 14.76 6.02 -3.24
CA LEU A 242 13.75 7.10 -3.20
C LEU A 242 13.56 7.73 -4.58
N ASN A 243 12.41 8.33 -4.80
CA ASN A 243 12.19 9.31 -5.85
C ASN A 243 12.12 10.71 -5.23
N LEU A 244 12.88 11.65 -5.80
CA LEU A 244 12.83 13.07 -5.49
C LEU A 244 12.06 13.78 -6.61
N GLY A 245 10.88 14.30 -6.29
CA GLY A 245 10.15 15.25 -7.12
C GLY A 245 10.70 16.65 -6.90
N ALA A 246 11.23 17.28 -7.95
CA ALA A 246 11.85 18.60 -7.91
C ALA A 246 10.94 19.71 -8.48
N GLY A 247 9.63 19.47 -8.54
CA GLY A 247 8.67 20.39 -9.17
C GLY A 247 8.89 20.51 -10.68
N ARG A 248 8.58 21.68 -11.23
CA ARG A 248 8.92 22.09 -12.59
C ARG A 248 9.98 23.17 -12.50
N ILE A 249 10.98 23.12 -13.37
CA ILE A 249 12.05 24.11 -13.35
C ILE A 249 12.10 24.73 -14.74
N LYS A 250 12.13 26.05 -14.79
CA LYS A 250 12.17 26.74 -16.07
C LYS A 250 13.48 26.43 -16.79
N SER A 251 13.33 25.98 -18.05
CA SER A 251 14.39 25.54 -18.96
C SER A 251 15.21 24.37 -18.42
N SER A 252 16.35 24.63 -17.77
CA SER A 252 17.33 23.60 -17.43
C SER A 252 17.61 23.53 -15.93
N ASP A 253 17.88 22.31 -15.46
CA ASP A 253 18.23 22.06 -14.07
C ASP A 253 19.24 20.93 -13.90
N THR A 254 19.97 20.98 -12.80
CA THR A 254 20.79 19.89 -12.28
C THR A 254 20.54 19.76 -10.79
N VAL A 255 20.21 18.56 -10.34
CA VAL A 255 19.88 18.29 -8.93
C VAL A 255 21.00 17.51 -8.27
N PHE A 256 21.30 17.87 -7.03
CA PHE A 256 22.33 17.31 -6.18
C PHE A 256 21.74 16.83 -4.85
N TRP A 257 22.23 15.70 -4.38
CA TRP A 257 21.93 15.12 -3.08
C TRP A 257 23.23 14.95 -2.31
N ASN A 258 23.41 15.67 -1.20
CA ASN A 258 24.66 15.72 -0.45
C ASN A 258 25.88 15.96 -1.36
N GLY A 259 25.81 16.99 -2.22
CA GLY A 259 26.89 17.33 -3.17
C GLY A 259 27.04 16.41 -4.37
N GLN A 260 26.43 15.22 -4.37
CA GLN A 260 26.48 14.30 -5.50
C GLN A 260 25.36 14.60 -6.50
N ARG A 261 25.69 14.78 -7.78
CA ARG A 261 24.70 14.95 -8.85
C ARG A 261 23.84 13.69 -8.99
N ILE A 262 22.52 13.86 -9.03
CA ILE A 262 21.53 12.78 -9.17
C ILE A 262 20.76 12.80 -10.50
N GLY A 263 20.78 13.92 -11.21
CA GLY A 263 20.13 14.05 -12.50
C GLY A 263 20.12 15.48 -13.01
N SER A 264 19.66 15.63 -14.25
CA SER A 264 19.46 16.92 -14.90
C SER A 264 18.36 16.81 -15.95
N THR A 265 17.79 17.95 -16.33
CA THR A 265 16.92 18.09 -17.49
C THR A 265 17.29 19.38 -18.20
N ASP A 266 17.34 19.33 -19.54
CA ASP A 266 17.71 20.49 -20.35
C ASP A 266 16.51 20.95 -21.19
N ASP A 267 16.30 22.27 -21.25
CA ASP A 267 15.35 22.96 -22.13
C ASP A 267 13.90 22.43 -22.10
N GLN A 268 13.36 22.20 -20.90
CA GLN A 268 12.00 21.68 -20.70
C GLN A 268 11.26 22.45 -19.61
N TRP A 269 10.80 23.66 -19.90
CA TRP A 269 10.31 24.56 -18.85
C TRP A 269 9.07 24.08 -18.05
N ASN A 270 8.24 23.18 -18.62
CA ASN A 270 6.96 22.76 -18.03
C ASN A 270 6.87 21.29 -17.63
N LYS A 271 7.95 20.52 -17.77
CA LYS A 271 7.96 19.08 -17.43
C LYS A 271 8.14 18.86 -15.92
N PRO A 272 7.30 18.08 -15.24
CA PRO A 272 7.57 17.69 -13.85
C PRO A 272 8.87 16.88 -13.75
N ARG A 273 9.71 17.20 -12.77
CA ARG A 273 11.03 16.60 -12.56
C ARG A 273 10.95 15.53 -11.49
N VAL A 274 11.38 14.32 -11.81
CA VAL A 274 11.52 13.21 -10.85
C VAL A 274 12.87 12.55 -11.04
N TYR A 275 13.69 12.56 -10.00
CA TYR A 275 15.03 11.98 -9.98
C TYR A 275 15.09 10.81 -9.00
N ARG A 276 15.78 9.73 -9.37
CA ARG A 276 15.92 8.54 -8.53
C ARG A 276 17.16 8.65 -7.65
N LEU A 277 16.99 8.43 -6.35
CA LEU A 277 18.06 8.29 -5.38
C LEU A 277 18.34 6.80 -5.17
N SER A 278 19.60 6.39 -5.36
CA SER A 278 20.02 5.01 -5.11
C SER A 278 20.14 4.74 -3.61
N ALA A 279 19.88 3.50 -3.19
CA ALA A 279 19.91 3.05 -1.80
C ALA A 279 21.12 3.54 -0.98
N HIS A 280 22.33 3.43 -1.51
CA HIS A 280 23.57 3.81 -0.83
C HIS A 280 23.70 5.33 -0.56
N MET A 281 22.93 6.17 -1.27
CA MET A 281 22.94 7.62 -1.10
C MET A 281 22.03 8.08 0.04
N VAL A 282 21.07 7.25 0.44
CA VAL A 282 20.01 7.62 1.37
C VAL A 282 20.41 7.22 2.79
N LYS A 283 20.72 8.24 3.60
CA LYS A 283 21.12 8.09 5.00
C LYS A 283 20.07 8.69 5.91
N THR A 284 19.80 8.05 7.04
CA THR A 284 18.93 8.64 8.07
C THR A 284 19.48 9.96 8.61
N GLY A 285 18.60 10.87 9.01
CA GLY A 285 18.94 12.18 9.56
C GLY A 285 19.02 13.28 8.48
N PRO A 286 19.78 14.36 8.72
CA PRO A 286 19.84 15.50 7.82
C PRO A 286 20.57 15.15 6.51
N ASN A 287 19.94 15.52 5.40
CA ASN A 287 20.50 15.44 4.05
C ASN A 287 20.26 16.77 3.32
N VAL A 288 21.14 17.13 2.39
CA VAL A 288 21.07 18.39 1.64
C VAL A 288 20.59 18.10 0.23
N ILE A 289 19.52 18.79 -0.18
CA ILE A 289 19.10 18.89 -1.58
C ILE A 289 19.60 20.24 -2.09
N ALA A 290 20.27 20.24 -3.25
CA ALA A 290 20.55 21.45 -3.99
C ALA A 290 20.04 21.34 -5.43
N ILE A 291 19.31 22.34 -5.89
CA ILE A 291 18.79 22.44 -7.25
C ILE A 291 19.48 23.63 -7.89
N ARG A 292 20.33 23.37 -8.89
CA ARG A 292 20.88 24.39 -9.76
C ARG A 292 19.97 24.54 -10.96
N GLY A 293 19.38 25.71 -11.16
CA GLY A 293 18.56 26.01 -12.33
C GLY A 293 19.15 27.13 -13.17
N PHE A 294 18.87 27.11 -14.46
CA PHE A 294 19.26 28.17 -15.39
C PHE A 294 18.03 28.77 -16.05
N ALA A 295 17.75 30.03 -15.73
CA ALA A 295 16.66 30.80 -16.32
C ALA A 295 17.22 31.64 -17.48
N PRO A 296 16.99 31.27 -18.75
CA PRO A 296 17.62 31.95 -19.88
C PRO A 296 17.03 33.34 -20.17
N ASP A 297 15.81 33.61 -19.69
CA ASP A 297 15.03 34.83 -19.94
C ASP A 297 13.95 35.01 -18.85
N PHE A 298 13.07 36.00 -19.01
CA PHE A 298 12.04 36.48 -18.08
C PHE A 298 11.20 35.39 -17.42
N GLN A 299 11.09 35.43 -16.08
CA GLN A 299 10.59 34.39 -15.15
C GLN A 299 11.56 33.23 -14.95
N GLY A 300 11.48 32.58 -13.79
CA GLY A 300 12.23 31.37 -13.52
C GLY A 300 12.08 30.93 -12.06
N GLY A 301 12.76 29.84 -11.70
CA GLY A 301 12.66 29.22 -10.38
C GLY A 301 12.08 27.81 -10.46
N VAL A 302 11.71 27.29 -9.30
CA VAL A 302 11.14 25.95 -9.11
C VAL A 302 9.64 26.10 -8.92
N HIS A 303 8.85 25.91 -9.97
CA HIS A 303 7.39 26.10 -10.01
C HIS A 303 6.64 24.77 -10.10
N GLY A 304 5.36 24.80 -10.47
CA GLY A 304 4.49 23.63 -10.57
C GLY A 304 3.55 23.45 -9.38
N SER A 305 2.89 22.29 -9.33
CA SER A 305 1.98 21.96 -8.23
C SER A 305 2.77 21.61 -6.96
N PRO A 306 2.30 21.97 -5.75
CA PRO A 306 2.85 21.46 -4.49
C PRO A 306 3.04 19.93 -4.47
N ASP A 307 2.15 19.20 -5.16
CA ASP A 307 2.23 17.74 -5.30
C ASP A 307 3.36 17.25 -6.22
N GLU A 308 4.16 18.13 -6.82
CA GLU A 308 5.32 17.78 -7.64
C GLU A 308 6.66 17.95 -6.87
N LEU A 309 6.65 18.52 -5.66
CA LEU A 309 7.85 18.75 -4.82
C LEU A 309 7.85 17.80 -3.61
N PHE A 310 8.67 16.74 -3.65
CA PHE A 310 8.63 15.67 -2.63
C PHE A 310 9.84 14.74 -2.57
N LEU A 311 9.95 14.00 -1.46
CA LEU A 311 10.62 12.69 -1.42
C LEU A 311 9.61 11.58 -1.23
N ARG A 312 9.79 10.45 -1.92
CA ARG A 312 8.91 9.28 -1.83
C ARG A 312 9.73 8.01 -1.83
N LEU A 313 9.42 7.05 -0.97
CA LEU A 313 9.96 5.69 -1.09
C LEU A 313 9.65 5.11 -2.47
N PHE A 314 10.67 4.60 -3.14
CA PHE A 314 10.50 3.80 -4.34
C PHE A 314 10.29 2.35 -3.90
N ASP A 315 9.03 1.95 -3.71
CA ASP A 315 8.71 0.56 -3.35
C ASP A 315 8.71 -0.31 -4.61
N VAL A 316 9.80 -1.05 -4.82
CA VAL A 316 9.92 -2.09 -5.86
C VAL A 316 9.40 -3.45 -5.38
N LYS A 317 9.18 -3.60 -4.06
CA LYS A 317 9.02 -4.90 -3.41
C LYS A 317 7.58 -5.24 -3.03
N LYS A 318 6.65 -4.30 -3.10
CA LYS A 318 5.24 -4.60 -2.87
C LYS A 318 4.39 -3.96 -3.95
N GLN A 319 3.87 -4.79 -4.86
CA GLN A 319 2.58 -4.47 -5.44
C GLN A 319 1.64 -4.14 -4.26
N PRO A 320 0.83 -3.07 -4.34
CA PRO A 320 -0.23 -2.88 -3.36
C PRO A 320 -0.97 -4.20 -3.23
N ALA A 321 -1.28 -4.62 -1.99
CA ALA A 321 -2.08 -5.82 -1.82
C ALA A 321 -3.32 -5.67 -2.71
N ALA A 322 -3.46 -6.57 -3.67
CA ALA A 322 -4.60 -6.52 -4.57
C ALA A 322 -5.87 -6.51 -3.70
N LEU A 323 -6.79 -5.60 -4.00
CA LEU A 323 -8.07 -5.52 -3.29
C LEU A 323 -8.93 -6.78 -3.53
N TYR A 324 -8.59 -7.55 -4.56
CA TYR A 324 -9.27 -8.75 -4.98
C TYR A 324 -8.42 -10.00 -4.73
N HIS A 325 -9.08 -11.15 -4.67
CA HIS A 325 -8.43 -12.44 -4.54
C HIS A 325 -7.50 -12.70 -5.77
N PRO A 326 -6.34 -13.38 -5.62
CA PRO A 326 -5.34 -13.49 -6.69
C PRO A 326 -5.77 -14.13 -8.02
N ASP A 327 -6.86 -14.88 -8.05
CA ASP A 327 -7.43 -15.56 -9.23
C ASP A 327 -8.66 -14.83 -9.80
N TYR A 328 -8.90 -13.58 -9.38
CA TYR A 328 -9.92 -12.68 -9.92
C TYR A 328 -9.70 -12.38 -11.40
N ARG A 329 -10.74 -12.52 -12.21
CA ARG A 329 -10.69 -12.37 -13.67
C ARG A 329 -11.96 -11.71 -14.22
N GLU A 330 -11.77 -10.77 -15.14
CA GLU A 330 -12.85 -10.04 -15.83
C GLU A 330 -13.00 -10.47 -17.30
N ASP A 331 -12.17 -11.40 -17.78
CA ASP A 331 -11.97 -11.70 -19.21
C ASP A 331 -12.78 -12.90 -19.74
N PHE A 332 -13.96 -13.20 -19.18
CA PHE A 332 -14.83 -14.27 -19.66
C PHE A 332 -16.33 -14.01 -19.38
N ASP A 333 -17.23 -14.71 -20.08
CA ASP A 333 -18.69 -14.46 -20.04
C ASP A 333 -19.34 -14.67 -18.66
N TYR A 334 -18.74 -15.51 -17.81
CA TYR A 334 -19.12 -15.67 -16.40
C TYR A 334 -18.17 -14.95 -15.44
N GLY A 335 -17.37 -14.04 -15.99
CA GLY A 335 -16.37 -13.23 -15.32
C GLY A 335 -16.94 -12.46 -14.15
N ASP A 336 -16.01 -12.11 -13.27
CA ASP A 336 -16.32 -11.65 -11.93
C ASP A 336 -16.62 -10.15 -11.94
N GLU A 337 -17.76 -9.78 -12.53
CA GLU A 337 -18.17 -8.38 -12.63
C GLU A 337 -18.46 -7.78 -11.25
N PRO A 338 -17.63 -6.85 -10.75
CA PRO A 338 -17.78 -6.27 -9.42
C PRO A 338 -19.01 -5.34 -9.35
N ALA A 339 -19.55 -4.93 -10.51
CA ALA A 339 -20.81 -4.20 -10.61
C ALA A 339 -22.06 -5.09 -10.44
N ARG A 340 -21.92 -6.42 -10.31
CA ARG A 340 -23.07 -7.32 -10.13
C ARG A 340 -23.86 -7.01 -8.84
N TYR A 341 -23.25 -6.37 -7.84
CA TYR A 341 -23.95 -5.90 -6.63
C TYR A 341 -24.96 -4.78 -6.88
N TYR A 342 -24.87 -4.02 -7.99
CA TYR A 342 -25.87 -3.00 -8.35
C TYR A 342 -27.17 -3.60 -8.91
N ARG A 343 -27.23 -4.93 -9.06
CA ARG A 343 -28.41 -5.66 -9.60
C ARG A 343 -29.13 -6.52 -8.55
N TRP A 344 -28.79 -6.37 -7.27
CA TRP A 344 -29.43 -7.07 -6.15
C TRP A 344 -30.44 -6.19 -5.43
#